data_AF-A0A1R2AW32-F1
#
_entry.id   AF-A0A1R2AW32-F1
#
_cell.length_a   1.000
_cell.length_b   1.000
_cell.length_c   1.000
_cell.angle_alpha   90.00
_cell.angle_beta   90.00
_cell.angle_gamma   90.00
#
_symmetry.space_group_name_H-M   'P 1'
#
loop_
_entity.id
_entity.type
_entity.pdbx_description
1 polymer ?
#
loop_
_entity_poly.entity_id
_entity_poly.type
_entity_poly.pdbx_seq_one_letter_code
_entity_poly.pdbx_strand_id
1 'polypeptide(L)'
;MIMGHFIKRELESMFLHRFSSQTMPAKNLIVNCSYYWLLNGLFIGYFLFSPKYTDPELKSWLFKCLIGVFTGAEIMNFLCHLHLRNLRPPGTKARGIPKGLGFNLVSCANYFWEVVAWAGFAGLTKCVPAYVFLGATVFILSKWSKARHRRYIKEFDGKEGNPLYPKSRKALIPFII
;
A
#
# COMPACT_ATOMS: atom_id res chain seq x y z
N MET A 1 -8.00 -6.87 12.45
CA MET A 1 -7.15 -6.68 11.24
C MET A 1 -7.44 -5.37 10.55
N ILE A 2 -8.64 -5.16 9.96
CA ILE A 2 -9.01 -3.92 9.26
C ILE A 2 -8.81 -2.67 10.14
N MET A 3 -9.35 -2.68 11.36
CA MET A 3 -9.20 -1.55 12.30
C MET A 3 -7.73 -1.25 12.60
N GLY A 4 -6.92 -2.29 12.82
CA GLY A 4 -5.48 -2.13 13.07
C GLY A 4 -4.75 -1.48 11.88
N HIS A 5 -5.05 -1.89 10.65
CA HIS A 5 -4.50 -1.26 9.44
C HIS A 5 -4.83 0.23 9.38
N PHE A 6 -6.11 0.60 9.58
CA PHE A 6 -6.50 2.01 9.49
C PHE A 6 -5.96 2.86 10.64
N ILE A 7 -6.00 2.36 11.89
CA ILE A 7 -5.40 3.07 13.02
C ILE A 7 -3.92 3.34 12.74
N LYS A 8 -3.17 2.32 12.29
CA LYS A 8 -1.78 2.47 11.90
C LYS A 8 -1.61 3.54 10.82
N ARG A 9 -2.41 3.50 9.76
CA ARG A 9 -2.37 4.47 8.65
C ARG A 9 -2.65 5.90 9.09
N GLU A 10 -3.61 6.11 9.98
CA GLU A 10 -3.92 7.43 10.53
C GLU A 10 -2.77 7.94 11.39
N LEU A 11 -2.22 7.10 12.28
CA LEU A 11 -1.05 7.44 13.10
C LEU A 11 0.19 7.75 12.24
N GLU A 12 0.43 6.97 11.18
CA GLU A 12 1.51 7.24 10.22
C GLU A 12 1.31 8.59 9.51
N SER A 13 0.07 8.92 9.14
CA SER A 13 -0.26 10.18 8.49
C SER A 13 -0.10 11.39 9.42
N MET A 14 -0.46 11.23 10.69
CA MET A 14 -0.33 12.28 11.70
C MET A 14 1.11 12.51 12.16
N PHE A 15 1.87 11.44 12.41
CA PHE A 15 3.14 11.54 13.14
C PHE A 15 4.38 11.21 12.31
N LEU A 16 4.25 10.43 11.24
CA LEU A 16 5.38 9.92 10.47
C LEU A 16 5.57 10.66 9.16
N HIS A 17 4.50 10.86 8.38
CA HIS A 17 4.58 11.40 7.04
C HIS A 17 5.02 12.87 7.00
N ARG A 18 6.03 13.14 6.16
CA ARG A 18 6.48 14.51 5.80
C ARG A 18 6.03 14.82 4.38
N PHE A 19 4.89 15.46 4.21
CA PHE A 19 4.33 15.75 2.90
C PHE A 19 5.09 16.88 2.18
N SER A 20 5.29 16.76 0.86
CA SER A 20 5.96 17.81 0.06
C SER A 20 4.99 18.89 -0.44
N SER A 21 3.69 18.58 -0.44
CA SER A 21 2.59 19.50 -0.73
C SER A 21 1.75 19.58 0.52
N GLN A 22 1.27 20.78 0.88
CA GLN A 22 0.41 20.95 2.05
C GLN A 22 -0.97 20.31 1.85
N THR A 23 -1.43 20.14 0.61
CA THR A 23 -2.74 19.56 0.29
C THR A 23 -2.65 18.52 -0.82
N MET A 24 -3.54 17.51 -0.73
CA MET A 24 -3.84 16.59 -1.82
C MET A 24 -4.96 17.17 -2.71
N PRO A 25 -4.96 16.88 -4.02
CA PRO A 25 -6.07 17.26 -4.89
C PRO A 25 -7.40 16.65 -4.39
N ALA A 26 -8.46 17.47 -4.29
CA ALA A 26 -9.75 17.06 -3.73
C ALA A 26 -10.35 15.81 -4.40
N LYS A 27 -10.15 15.65 -5.71
CA LYS A 27 -10.56 14.44 -6.46
C LYS A 27 -9.95 13.16 -5.90
N ASN A 28 -8.68 13.19 -5.48
CA ASN A 28 -8.01 12.01 -4.90
C ASN A 28 -8.50 11.72 -3.48
N LEU A 29 -8.94 12.76 -2.75
CA LEU A 29 -9.59 12.59 -1.45
C LEU A 29 -10.92 11.86 -1.60
N ILE A 30 -11.79 12.33 -2.51
CA ILE A 30 -13.08 11.70 -2.78
C ILE A 30 -12.88 10.24 -3.20
N VAL A 31 -11.98 9.98 -4.15
CA VAL A 31 -11.69 8.59 -4.59
C VAL A 31 -11.23 7.72 -3.43
N ASN A 32 -10.32 8.20 -2.58
CA ASN A 32 -9.86 7.44 -1.41
C ASN A 32 -11.01 7.19 -0.42
N CYS A 33 -11.73 8.24 -0.02
CA CYS A 33 -12.81 8.15 0.95
C CYS A 33 -13.93 7.25 0.45
N SER A 34 -14.45 7.47 -0.75
CA SER A 34 -15.52 6.64 -1.32
C SER A 34 -15.10 5.18 -1.45
N TYR A 35 -13.87 4.91 -1.89
CA TYR A 35 -13.33 3.56 -1.99
C TYR A 35 -13.29 2.84 -0.63
N TYR A 36 -12.69 3.45 0.39
CA TYR A 36 -12.57 2.81 1.71
C TYR A 36 -13.91 2.73 2.43
N TRP A 37 -14.74 3.77 2.38
CA TRP A 37 -16.01 3.77 3.10
C TRP A 37 -17.04 2.85 2.45
N LEU A 38 -17.15 2.84 1.12
CA LEU A 38 -18.16 2.03 0.44
C LEU A 38 -17.72 0.57 0.30
N LEU A 39 -16.51 0.30 -0.20
CA LEU A 39 -16.08 -1.07 -0.46
C LEU A 39 -15.57 -1.78 0.79
N ASN A 40 -14.87 -1.07 1.69
CA ASN A 40 -14.36 -1.71 2.91
C ASN A 40 -15.30 -1.56 4.10
N GLY A 41 -15.76 -0.34 4.37
CA GLY A 41 -16.65 -0.06 5.50
C GLY A 41 -18.01 -0.73 5.34
N LEU A 42 -18.74 -0.36 4.28
CA LEU A 42 -20.09 -0.85 4.05
C LEU A 42 -20.10 -2.26 3.47
N PHE A 43 -19.41 -2.51 2.36
CA PHE A 43 -19.61 -3.78 1.64
C PHE A 43 -18.99 -4.99 2.35
N ILE A 44 -17.73 -4.90 2.78
CA ILE A 44 -17.10 -5.95 3.59
C ILE A 44 -17.75 -6.01 4.98
N GLY A 45 -17.99 -4.87 5.63
CA GLY A 45 -18.63 -4.83 6.94
C GLY A 45 -20.02 -5.47 6.96
N TYR A 46 -20.88 -5.14 5.99
CA TYR A 46 -22.20 -5.74 5.86
C TYR A 46 -22.15 -7.26 5.76
N PHE A 47 -21.19 -7.80 4.99
CA PHE A 47 -21.04 -9.24 4.84
C PHE A 47 -20.49 -9.92 6.09
N LEU A 48 -19.47 -9.34 6.73
CA LEU A 48 -18.82 -9.96 7.90
C LEU A 48 -19.65 -9.85 9.18
N PHE A 49 -20.45 -8.79 9.33
CA PHE A 49 -21.31 -8.58 10.50
C PHE A 49 -22.76 -9.05 10.28
N SER A 50 -23.06 -9.62 9.11
CA SER A 50 -24.37 -10.21 8.86
C SER A 50 -24.60 -11.41 9.78
N PRO A 51 -25.80 -11.60 10.35
CA PRO A 51 -26.17 -12.81 11.08
C PRO A 51 -26.04 -14.10 10.24
N LYS A 52 -25.99 -13.96 8.91
CA LYS A 52 -25.82 -15.06 7.96
C LYS A 52 -24.36 -15.37 7.62
N TYR A 53 -23.40 -14.66 8.23
CA TYR A 53 -21.99 -14.93 8.02
C TYR A 53 -21.63 -16.32 8.57
N THR A 54 -20.96 -17.11 7.75
CA THR A 54 -20.40 -18.40 8.15
C THR A 54 -18.89 -18.32 8.02
N ASP A 55 -18.19 -18.75 9.06
CA ASP A 55 -16.74 -18.73 9.04
C ASP A 55 -16.21 -19.60 7.89
N PRO A 56 -15.22 -19.09 7.14
CA PRO A 56 -14.63 -19.86 6.06
C PRO A 56 -13.88 -21.08 6.63
N GLU A 57 -14.17 -22.25 6.07
CA GLU A 57 -13.44 -23.47 6.40
C GLU A 57 -11.97 -23.33 5.92
N LEU A 58 -11.09 -23.13 6.89
CA LEU A 58 -9.65 -22.99 6.70
C LEU A 58 -8.92 -23.97 7.60
N LYS A 59 -7.95 -24.70 7.04
CA LYS A 59 -7.03 -25.51 7.83
C LYS A 59 -6.28 -24.60 8.82
N SER A 60 -6.09 -25.05 10.06
CA SER A 60 -5.47 -24.24 11.13
C SER A 60 -4.11 -23.65 10.72
N TRP A 61 -3.28 -24.42 10.02
CA TRP A 61 -1.99 -23.92 9.53
C TRP A 61 -2.14 -22.78 8.51
N LEU A 62 -3.10 -22.89 7.59
CA LEU A 62 -3.35 -21.87 6.55
C LEU A 62 -3.89 -20.58 7.18
N PHE A 63 -4.78 -20.70 8.16
CA PHE A 63 -5.28 -19.56 8.93
C PHE A 63 -4.13 -18.79 9.60
N LYS A 64 -3.23 -19.49 10.31
CA LYS A 64 -2.05 -18.89 10.93
C LYS A 64 -1.11 -18.26 9.90
N CYS A 65 -0.88 -18.93 8.77
CA CYS A 65 -0.05 -18.40 7.69
C CYS A 65 -0.61 -17.09 7.13
N LEU A 66 -1.91 -17.02 6.86
CA LEU A 66 -2.51 -15.80 6.29
C LEU A 66 -2.52 -14.63 7.29
N ILE A 67 -2.68 -14.89 8.59
CA ILE A 67 -2.50 -13.88 9.64
C ILE A 67 -1.05 -13.39 9.65
N GLY A 68 -0.08 -14.30 9.53
CA GLY A 68 1.34 -13.99 9.41
C GLY A 68 1.64 -13.14 8.20
N VAL A 69 1.06 -13.46 7.04
CA VAL A 69 1.19 -12.67 5.80
C VAL A 69 0.65 -11.26 5.98
N PHE A 70 -0.57 -11.12 6.52
CA PHE A 70 -1.16 -9.80 6.77
C PHE A 70 -0.28 -8.97 7.71
N THR A 71 0.07 -9.53 8.87
CA THR A 71 0.84 -8.81 9.90
C THR A 71 2.24 -8.46 9.41
N GLY A 72 2.93 -9.40 8.75
CA GLY A 72 4.24 -9.16 8.16
C GLY A 72 4.20 -8.08 7.08
N ALA A 73 3.18 -8.08 6.23
CA ALA A 73 2.99 -7.06 5.21
C ALA A 73 2.69 -5.67 5.80
N GLU A 74 1.90 -5.58 6.87
CA GLU A 74 1.66 -4.33 7.60
C GLU A 74 2.94 -3.74 8.20
N ILE A 75 3.77 -4.60 8.81
CA ILE A 75 5.09 -4.21 9.35
C ILE A 75 5.99 -3.73 8.22
N MET A 76 6.08 -4.46 7.10
CA MET A 76 6.89 -4.06 5.96
C MET A 76 6.41 -2.76 5.31
N ASN A 77 5.10 -2.54 5.25
CA ASN A 77 4.51 -1.28 4.79
C ASN A 77 4.93 -0.11 5.71
N PHE A 78 4.84 -0.29 7.04
CA PHE A 78 5.30 0.70 8.02
C PHE A 78 6.81 1.00 7.89
N LEU A 79 7.64 -0.05 7.79
CA LEU A 79 9.08 0.11 7.59
C LEU A 79 9.40 0.87 6.29
N CYS A 80 8.63 0.63 5.22
CA CYS A 80 8.75 1.41 3.99
C CYS A 80 8.42 2.89 4.21
N HIS A 81 7.37 3.20 4.96
CA HIS A 81 7.03 4.59 5.29
C HIS A 81 8.12 5.26 6.13
N LEU A 82 8.66 4.58 7.16
CA LEU A 82 9.79 5.06 7.94
C LEU A 82 11.02 5.34 7.04
N HIS A 83 11.35 4.40 6.15
CA HIS A 83 12.45 4.56 5.22
C HIS A 83 12.25 5.77 4.30
N LEU A 84 11.04 5.91 3.72
CA LEU A 84 10.69 7.04 2.86
C LEU A 84 10.73 8.39 3.61
N ARG A 85 10.35 8.42 4.88
CA ARG A 85 10.47 9.62 5.73
C ARG A 85 11.93 10.03 5.90
N ASN A 86 12.80 9.06 6.17
CA ASN A 86 14.22 9.33 6.42
C ASN A 86 14.97 9.82 5.17
N LEU A 87 14.48 9.50 3.97
CA LEU A 87 14.98 10.06 2.71
C LEU A 87 14.65 11.54 2.52
N ARG A 88 13.82 12.13 3.39
CA ARG A 88 13.50 13.56 3.39
C ARG A 88 13.95 14.21 4.70
N PRO A 89 15.13 14.87 4.71
CA PRO A 89 15.56 15.66 5.86
C PRO A 89 14.49 16.69 6.27
N PRO A 90 14.32 16.96 7.58
CA PRO A 90 13.36 17.95 8.07
C PRO A 90 13.53 19.30 7.37
N GLY A 91 12.43 19.94 6.99
CA GLY A 91 12.45 21.25 6.32
C GLY A 91 12.83 21.23 4.83
N THR A 92 13.23 20.08 4.27
CA THR A 92 13.63 19.98 2.86
C THR A 92 12.54 19.34 1.98
N LYS A 93 12.55 19.68 0.69
CA LYS A 93 11.78 18.99 -0.35
C LYS A 93 12.60 17.91 -1.08
N ALA A 94 13.83 17.67 -0.63
CA ALA A 94 14.74 16.69 -1.22
C ALA A 94 14.09 15.30 -1.28
N ARG A 95 14.43 14.56 -2.33
CA ARG A 95 13.94 13.21 -2.61
C ARG A 95 15.15 12.35 -2.93
N GLY A 96 15.19 11.16 -2.32
CA GLY A 96 16.18 10.14 -2.64
C GLY A 96 15.55 8.96 -3.36
N ILE A 97 16.41 8.09 -3.92
CA ILE A 97 16.01 6.79 -4.46
C ILE A 97 15.97 5.78 -3.28
N PRO A 98 14.79 5.28 -2.87
CA PRO A 98 14.71 4.30 -1.78
C PRO A 98 15.36 2.97 -2.19
N LYS A 99 15.98 2.26 -1.23
CA LYS A 99 16.64 0.96 -1.44
C LYS A 99 16.28 0.00 -0.30
N GLY A 100 16.31 -1.30 -0.56
CA GLY A 100 15.90 -2.32 0.43
C GLY A 100 14.37 -2.40 0.64
N LEU A 101 13.90 -3.27 1.54
CA LEU A 101 12.47 -3.43 1.90
C LEU A 101 11.50 -3.68 0.73
N GLY A 102 12.00 -4.20 -0.39
CA GLY A 102 11.24 -4.39 -1.64
C GLY A 102 11.45 -3.27 -2.66
N PHE A 103 12.04 -2.12 -2.29
CA PHE A 103 12.34 -1.04 -3.22
C PHE A 103 13.37 -1.43 -4.28
N ASN A 104 14.15 -2.48 -4.06
CA ASN A 104 15.06 -3.02 -5.06
C ASN A 104 14.33 -3.65 -6.25
N LEU A 105 13.09 -4.11 -6.05
CA LEU A 105 12.25 -4.75 -7.07
C LEU A 105 11.24 -3.79 -7.67
N VAL A 106 10.65 -2.93 -6.84
CA VAL A 106 9.55 -2.04 -7.24
C VAL A 106 9.72 -0.61 -6.72
N SER A 107 9.23 0.38 -7.46
CA SER A 107 9.32 1.79 -7.07
C SER A 107 8.48 2.11 -5.85
N CYS A 108 7.33 1.46 -5.71
CA CYS A 108 6.37 1.73 -4.65
C CYS A 108 6.22 0.50 -3.75
N ALA A 109 7.31 0.14 -3.05
CA ALA A 109 7.31 -1.04 -2.17
C ALA A 109 6.26 -0.94 -1.05
N ASN A 110 5.98 0.27 -0.55
CA ASN A 110 4.89 0.48 0.41
C ASN A 110 3.53 0.04 -0.17
N TYR A 111 3.22 0.40 -1.42
CA TYR A 111 1.98 -0.04 -2.09
C TYR A 111 1.97 -1.54 -2.38
N PHE A 112 3.13 -2.12 -2.70
CA PHE A 112 3.25 -3.57 -2.86
C PHE A 112 2.87 -4.31 -1.58
N TRP A 113 3.45 -3.91 -0.44
CA TRP A 113 3.13 -4.52 0.85
C TRP A 113 1.67 -4.30 1.26
N GLU A 114 1.07 -3.16 0.92
CA GLU A 114 -0.36 -2.94 1.13
C GLU A 114 -1.22 -3.94 0.33
N VAL A 115 -0.87 -4.20 -0.94
CA VAL A 115 -1.54 -5.25 -1.74
C VAL A 115 -1.38 -6.64 -1.11
N VAL A 116 -0.18 -6.98 -0.63
CA VAL A 116 0.07 -8.27 0.04
C VAL A 116 -0.75 -8.42 1.31
N ALA A 117 -0.88 -7.35 2.12
CA ALA A 117 -1.72 -7.35 3.31
C ALA A 117 -3.18 -7.64 2.92
N TRP A 118 -3.73 -6.91 1.96
CA TRP A 118 -5.11 -7.11 1.51
C TRP A 118 -5.34 -8.47 0.85
N ALA A 119 -4.33 -9.05 0.20
CA ALA A 119 -4.40 -10.41 -0.33
C ALA A 119 -4.49 -11.46 0.80
N GLY A 120 -3.70 -11.30 1.87
CA GLY A 120 -3.81 -12.12 3.07
C GLY A 120 -5.19 -12.01 3.74
N PHE A 121 -5.72 -10.79 3.83
CA PHE A 121 -7.06 -10.53 4.38
C PHE A 121 -8.18 -11.16 3.53
N ALA A 122 -8.11 -11.02 2.20
CA ALA A 122 -9.09 -11.65 1.29
C ALA A 122 -9.03 -13.18 1.37
N GLY A 123 -7.83 -13.75 1.50
CA GLY A 123 -7.66 -15.19 1.72
C GLY A 123 -8.21 -15.68 3.06
N LEU A 124 -8.17 -14.86 4.11
CA LEU A 124 -8.74 -15.18 5.43
C LEU A 124 -10.25 -15.15 5.45
N THR A 125 -10.84 -14.11 4.85
CA THR A 125 -12.29 -13.92 4.87
C THR A 125 -13.00 -14.73 3.80
N LYS A 126 -12.32 -15.09 2.71
CA LYS A 126 -12.85 -15.81 1.53
C LYS A 126 -14.20 -15.27 1.03
N CYS A 127 -14.49 -14.00 1.23
CA CYS A 127 -15.75 -13.40 0.81
C CYS A 127 -15.58 -12.58 -0.47
N VAL A 128 -16.59 -12.60 -1.34
CA VAL A 128 -16.60 -11.87 -2.60
C VAL A 128 -16.26 -10.37 -2.41
N PRO A 129 -16.84 -9.66 -1.41
CA PRO A 129 -16.48 -8.27 -1.16
C PRO A 129 -14.99 -8.03 -0.91
N ALA A 130 -14.30 -8.93 -0.19
CA ALA A 130 -12.88 -8.79 0.09
C ALA A 130 -12.01 -8.93 -1.17
N TYR A 131 -12.38 -9.85 -2.08
CA TYR A 131 -11.69 -9.98 -3.37
C TYR A 131 -11.97 -8.80 -4.31
N VAL A 132 -13.20 -8.28 -4.33
CA VAL A 132 -13.55 -7.07 -5.09
C VAL A 132 -12.75 -5.87 -4.58
N PHE A 133 -12.68 -5.70 -3.26
CA PHE A 133 -11.87 -4.67 -2.63
C PHE A 133 -10.38 -4.80 -2.99
N LEU A 134 -9.81 -6.01 -2.90
CA LEU A 134 -8.43 -6.27 -3.31
C LEU A 134 -8.17 -5.88 -4.78
N GLY A 135 -9.06 -6.27 -5.70
CA GLY A 135 -8.95 -5.92 -7.11
C GLY A 135 -8.97 -4.41 -7.32
N ALA A 136 -9.86 -3.70 -6.63
CA ALA A 136 -9.91 -2.24 -6.65
C ALA A 136 -8.64 -1.61 -6.04
N THR A 137 -8.11 -2.13 -4.93
CA THR A 137 -6.80 -1.72 -4.36
C THR A 137 -5.72 -1.78 -5.43
N VAL A 138 -5.57 -2.95 -6.07
CA VAL A 138 -4.53 -3.20 -7.07
C VAL A 138 -4.67 -2.24 -8.24
N PHE A 139 -5.89 -2.03 -8.74
CA PHE A 139 -6.14 -1.12 -9.85
C PHE A 139 -5.74 0.33 -9.53
N ILE A 140 -6.22 0.85 -8.40
CA ILE A 140 -5.95 2.23 -7.97
C ILE A 140 -4.46 2.43 -7.72
N LEU A 141 -3.83 1.54 -6.94
CA LEU A 141 -2.41 1.64 -6.61
C LEU A 141 -1.52 1.45 -7.84
N SER A 142 -1.92 0.63 -8.81
CA SER A 142 -1.20 0.47 -10.08
C SER A 142 -1.16 1.76 -10.90
N LYS A 143 -2.26 2.53 -10.89
CA LYS A 143 -2.30 3.82 -11.59
C LYS A 143 -1.35 4.82 -10.94
N TRP A 144 -1.35 4.90 -9.61
CA TRP A 144 -0.49 5.83 -8.87
C TRP A 144 0.98 5.42 -8.88
N SER A 145 1.26 4.13 -8.78
CA SER A 145 2.61 3.61 -8.82
C SER A 145 3.28 3.88 -10.16
N LYS A 146 2.58 3.68 -11.28
CA LYS A 146 3.08 4.00 -12.63
C LYS A 146 3.42 5.48 -12.77
N ALA A 147 2.56 6.36 -12.26
CA ALA A 147 2.82 7.79 -12.29
C ALA A 147 4.07 8.15 -11.46
N ARG A 148 4.23 7.57 -10.28
CA ARG A 148 5.41 7.76 -9.43
C ARG A 148 6.68 7.17 -10.04
N HIS A 149 6.60 5.98 -10.62
CA HIS A 149 7.71 5.31 -11.32
C HIS A 149 8.24 6.16 -12.49
N ARG A 150 7.34 6.65 -13.35
CA ARG A 150 7.72 7.57 -14.45
C ARG A 150 8.37 8.85 -13.94
N ARG A 151 7.88 9.40 -12.83
CA ARG A 151 8.50 10.57 -12.21
C ARG A 151 9.92 10.26 -11.74
N TYR A 152 10.13 9.11 -11.08
CA TYR A 152 11.46 8.72 -10.63
C TYR A 152 12.45 8.56 -11.78
N ILE A 153 12.05 7.96 -12.90
CA ILE A 153 12.91 7.83 -14.08
C ILE A 153 13.33 9.21 -14.63
N LYS A 154 12.40 10.17 -14.65
CA LYS A 154 12.67 11.54 -15.13
C LYS A 154 13.53 12.35 -14.16
N GLU A 155 13.30 12.18 -12.87
CA GLU A 155 13.98 12.93 -11.80
C GLU A 155 15.40 12.41 -11.55
N PHE A 156 15.64 11.13 -11.82
CA PHE A 156 16.90 10.44 -11.58
C PHE A 156 17.44 9.82 -12.87
N ASP A 157 17.72 10.68 -13.86
CA ASP A 157 18.11 10.28 -15.21
C ASP A 157 19.62 10.06 -15.38
N GLY A 158 20.42 10.35 -14.36
CA GLY A 158 21.88 10.25 -14.42
C GLY A 158 22.59 11.47 -15.02
N LYS A 159 21.85 12.55 -15.35
CA LYS A 159 22.40 13.77 -15.95
C LYS A 159 22.54 14.87 -14.90
N GLU A 160 23.41 15.85 -15.20
CA GLU A 160 23.59 17.05 -14.36
C GLU A 160 23.91 16.74 -12.88
N GLY A 161 24.61 15.62 -12.63
CA GLY A 161 24.97 15.19 -11.27
C GLY A 161 23.87 14.42 -10.52
N ASN A 162 22.69 14.19 -11.14
CA ASN A 162 21.64 13.37 -10.54
C ASN A 162 22.01 11.87 -10.53
N PRO A 163 21.61 11.11 -9.50
CA PRO A 163 21.83 9.67 -9.49
C PRO A 163 20.98 8.97 -10.56
N LEU A 164 21.48 7.85 -11.10
CA LEU A 164 20.77 7.06 -12.12
C LEU A 164 19.73 6.12 -11.48
N TYR A 165 18.48 6.18 -11.96
CA TYR A 165 17.40 5.30 -11.52
C TYR A 165 17.61 3.85 -11.98
N PRO A 166 17.46 2.84 -11.11
CA PRO A 166 17.61 1.44 -11.50
C PRO A 166 16.55 0.99 -12.51
N LYS A 167 16.97 0.65 -13.73
CA LYS A 167 16.09 0.26 -14.85
C LYS A 167 15.36 -1.07 -14.64
N SER A 168 15.84 -1.94 -13.75
CA SER A 168 15.23 -3.24 -13.46
C SER A 168 13.95 -3.14 -12.62
N ARG A 169 13.73 -2.01 -11.93
CA ARG A 169 12.56 -1.84 -11.04
C ARG A 169 11.27 -1.77 -11.84
N LYS A 170 10.22 -2.38 -11.30
CA LYS A 170 8.83 -2.21 -11.77
C LYS A 170 8.09 -1.18 -10.91
N ALA A 171 6.87 -0.80 -11.24
CA ALA A 171 6.16 0.25 -10.51
C ALA A 171 5.55 -0.26 -9.19
N LEU A 172 4.90 -1.42 -9.19
CA LEU A 172 4.13 -2.00 -8.08
C LEU A 172 4.32 -3.51 -7.86
N ILE A 173 4.14 -4.35 -8.88
CA ILE A 173 4.22 -5.80 -8.73
C ILE A 173 5.52 -6.27 -9.37
N PRO A 174 6.41 -6.93 -8.59
CA PRO A 174 7.68 -7.42 -9.13
C PRO A 174 7.48 -8.20 -10.42
N PHE A 175 8.34 -7.96 -11.40
CA PHE A 175 8.36 -8.62 -12.72
C PHE A 175 7.15 -8.38 -13.63
N ILE A 176 6.06 -7.76 -13.14
CA ILE A 176 4.82 -7.54 -13.90
C ILE A 176 4.64 -6.06 -14.26
N ILE A 177 4.51 -5.19 -13.25
CA ILE A 177 4.03 -3.80 -13.45
C ILE A 177 4.68 -2.81 -12.53
#